data_AF-A0A1G3TCI5-F1
#
_entry.id   AF-A0A1G3TCI5-F1
#
_cell.length_a   1.000
_cell.length_b   1.000
_cell.length_c   1.000
_cell.angle_alpha   90.00
_cell.angle_beta   90.00
_cell.angle_gamma   90.00
#
_symmetry.space_group_name_H-M   'P 1'
#
loop_
_entity.id
_entity.type
_entity.pdbx_description
1 polymer ?
#
loop_
_entity_poly.entity_id
_entity_poly.type
_entity_poly.pdbx_seq_one_letter_code
_entity_poly.pdbx_strand_id
1 'polypeptide(L)'
;MFYKYAVYAITLSLLFSGCSSSKQDLLSTPLKSNIKPISTSKYVSKSGYYFVLVEKNNNIWKIVDIKDTPIENRAKANQEILRVNESYSEIHPYFEKTNINYNLSKYTCNNFNSIDNYTPCTSTLSTIFPDKNIFSFINFKSAAPKYKFIDEKLIDKAVKETNLLSAIESKKNIFEYEESEHSFRQAKTIEDFSAFIEKYAYLKDAHQLITLAIQNRDAMIEKKNIEEEKKRKEEERLAKANEQRTQIREKQLEKETSELEKMEHRAMQNFTKNVEKFRKTLKSGVETNCGQIIETKGSSVKVHFPVKNHGDEHWIDSNKLFPKGHGCRFVNGNYIAPATF
;
A
#
# COMPACT_ATOMS: atom_id res chain seq x y z
N MET A 1 9.54 102.68 -37.83
CA MET A 1 8.66 102.21 -36.73
C MET A 1 7.95 100.93 -37.16
N PHE A 2 8.73 99.86 -37.34
CA PHE A 2 8.24 98.48 -37.41
C PHE A 2 8.63 97.82 -36.08
N TYR A 3 7.94 96.73 -35.69
CA TYR A 3 7.90 96.13 -34.35
C TYR A 3 6.84 96.71 -33.41
N LYS A 4 5.61 96.21 -33.53
CA LYS A 4 4.65 96.15 -32.39
C LYS A 4 3.48 95.17 -32.52
N TYR A 5 3.40 94.34 -33.57
CA TYR A 5 2.27 93.41 -33.77
C TYR A 5 2.70 91.95 -34.02
N ALA A 6 3.68 91.43 -33.27
CA ALA A 6 4.15 90.06 -33.40
C ALA A 6 4.21 89.26 -32.08
N VAL A 7 3.37 89.60 -31.08
CA VAL A 7 3.43 88.96 -29.75
C VAL A 7 2.08 88.40 -29.24
N TYR A 8 1.00 88.45 -30.02
CA TYR A 8 -0.33 87.94 -29.59
C TYR A 8 -0.90 86.82 -30.46
N ALA A 9 -0.05 85.86 -30.88
CA ALA A 9 -0.51 84.67 -31.61
C ALA A 9 0.10 83.34 -31.11
N ILE A 10 0.84 83.33 -30.00
CA ILE A 10 1.51 82.10 -29.50
C ILE A 10 1.39 82.02 -27.96
N THR A 11 0.18 82.08 -27.41
CA THR A 11 -0.09 81.76 -25.98
C THR A 11 -1.53 81.27 -25.75
N LEU A 12 -2.14 80.57 -26.71
CA LEU A 12 -3.46 79.95 -26.50
C LEU A 12 -3.62 78.62 -27.25
N SER A 13 -2.64 77.72 -27.11
CA SER A 13 -2.72 76.36 -27.70
C SER A 13 -2.14 75.26 -26.81
N LEU A 14 -1.94 75.51 -25.51
CA LEU A 14 -1.33 74.56 -24.56
C LEU A 14 -2.24 74.13 -23.38
N LEU A 15 -3.56 74.29 -23.48
CA LEU A 15 -4.52 73.85 -22.43
C LEU A 15 -5.55 72.81 -22.86
N PHE A 16 -5.30 72.07 -23.94
CA PHE A 16 -6.07 70.85 -24.25
C PHE A 16 -5.16 69.64 -24.51
N SER A 17 -4.09 69.50 -23.74
CA SER A 17 -3.47 68.19 -23.49
C SER A 17 -4.24 67.50 -22.36
N GLY A 18 -5.54 67.31 -22.57
CA GLY A 18 -6.30 66.36 -21.77
C GLY A 18 -5.76 64.99 -22.14
N CYS A 19 -4.91 64.42 -21.27
CA CYS A 19 -4.66 62.99 -21.25
C CYS A 19 -6.01 62.29 -21.04
N SER A 20 -6.74 62.06 -22.14
CA SER A 20 -7.67 60.96 -22.25
C SER A 20 -6.83 59.70 -22.24
N SER A 21 -6.31 59.36 -21.06
CA SER A 21 -6.14 57.98 -20.67
C SER A 21 -7.55 57.40 -20.70
N SER A 22 -8.01 57.01 -21.89
CA SER A 22 -9.04 55.99 -21.99
C SER A 22 -8.38 54.79 -21.35
N LYS A 23 -8.59 54.63 -20.04
CA LYS A 23 -8.59 53.32 -19.43
C LYS A 23 -9.55 52.55 -20.31
N GLN A 24 -9.00 51.79 -21.25
CA GLN A 24 -9.68 50.62 -21.75
C GLN A 24 -9.84 49.80 -20.49
N ASP A 25 -10.98 49.99 -19.82
CA ASP A 25 -11.46 49.06 -18.83
C ASP A 25 -11.48 47.73 -19.55
N LEU A 26 -10.41 46.96 -19.35
CA LEU A 26 -10.33 45.53 -19.58
C LEU A 26 -11.31 44.91 -18.57
N LEU A 27 -12.59 45.19 -18.79
CA LEU A 27 -13.71 44.61 -18.10
C LEU A 27 -13.98 43.28 -18.80
N SER A 28 -13.10 42.31 -18.56
CA SER A 28 -13.58 40.93 -18.47
C SER A 28 -14.35 40.83 -17.16
N THR A 29 -15.52 41.48 -17.08
CA THR A 29 -16.43 41.25 -15.97
C THR A 29 -16.85 39.79 -16.11
N PRO A 30 -16.46 38.90 -15.19
CA PRO A 30 -16.92 37.53 -15.23
C PRO A 30 -18.43 37.58 -15.30
N LEU A 31 -18.97 36.76 -16.20
CA LEU A 31 -20.35 36.81 -16.59
C LEU A 31 -21.20 36.42 -15.37
N LYS A 32 -21.64 37.42 -14.60
CA LYS A 32 -22.46 37.26 -13.41
C LYS A 32 -23.87 36.89 -13.85
N SER A 33 -24.03 35.68 -14.36
CA SER A 33 -25.35 35.07 -14.42
C SER A 33 -25.79 34.87 -12.97
N ASN A 34 -26.72 35.68 -12.49
CA ASN A 34 -27.20 35.65 -11.10
C ASN A 34 -28.03 34.40 -10.77
N ILE A 35 -28.11 33.43 -11.68
CA ILE A 35 -28.90 32.22 -11.54
C ILE A 35 -27.94 31.08 -11.20
N LYS A 36 -27.67 30.88 -9.91
CA LYS A 36 -27.04 29.65 -9.45
C LYS A 36 -28.09 28.53 -9.52
N PRO A 37 -27.85 27.44 -10.26
CA PRO A 37 -28.76 26.31 -10.22
C PRO A 37 -28.79 25.73 -8.81
N ILE A 38 -29.95 25.21 -8.39
CA ILE A 38 -30.06 24.45 -7.15
C ILE A 38 -29.32 23.14 -7.37
N SER A 39 -28.16 22.98 -6.74
CA SER A 39 -27.38 21.74 -6.83
C SER A 39 -28.15 20.60 -6.19
N THR A 40 -28.41 19.54 -6.94
CA THR A 40 -29.10 18.34 -6.43
C THR A 40 -28.13 17.18 -6.20
N SER A 41 -26.97 17.19 -6.84
CA SER A 41 -25.90 16.21 -6.65
C SER A 41 -24.79 16.75 -5.74
N LYS A 42 -24.11 15.85 -5.03
CA LYS A 42 -22.89 16.12 -4.26
C LYS A 42 -21.61 15.96 -5.08
N TYR A 43 -21.73 15.57 -6.35
CA TYR A 43 -20.60 15.35 -7.23
C TYR A 43 -19.78 16.62 -7.43
N VAL A 44 -18.46 16.46 -7.26
CA VAL A 44 -17.42 17.47 -7.46
C VAL A 44 -16.58 17.02 -8.64
N SER A 45 -16.41 17.89 -9.65
CA SER A 45 -15.59 17.56 -10.80
C SER A 45 -14.14 17.34 -10.39
N LYS A 46 -13.54 16.22 -10.82
CA LYS A 46 -12.13 15.90 -10.58
C LYS A 46 -11.17 16.94 -11.16
N SER A 47 -11.55 17.58 -12.26
CA SER A 47 -10.76 18.62 -12.92
C SER A 47 -11.07 20.02 -12.38
N GLY A 48 -12.11 20.18 -11.56
CA GLY A 48 -12.69 21.47 -11.19
C GLY A 48 -13.54 22.11 -12.30
N TYR A 49 -13.73 21.42 -13.42
CA TYR A 49 -14.47 21.90 -14.59
C TYR A 49 -15.39 20.85 -15.20
N TYR A 50 -16.39 21.33 -15.92
CA TYR A 50 -17.23 20.55 -16.84
C TYR A 50 -16.96 21.01 -18.27
N PHE A 51 -16.89 20.06 -19.20
CA PHE A 51 -16.65 20.33 -20.61
C PHE A 51 -17.92 19.99 -21.39
N VAL A 52 -18.51 21.00 -22.04
CA VAL A 52 -19.78 20.86 -22.75
C VAL A 52 -19.58 21.09 -24.23
N LEU A 53 -19.84 20.06 -25.02
CA LEU A 53 -19.86 20.15 -26.47
C LEU A 53 -21.24 20.65 -26.89
N VAL A 54 -21.30 21.83 -27.51
CA VAL A 54 -22.53 22.40 -28.07
C VAL A 54 -22.44 22.46 -29.59
N GLU A 55 -23.55 22.29 -30.28
CA GLU A 55 -23.65 22.37 -31.74
C GLU A 55 -24.67 23.43 -32.14
N LYS A 56 -24.30 24.28 -33.12
CA LYS A 56 -25.20 25.27 -33.70
C LYS A 56 -25.89 24.72 -34.94
N ASN A 57 -27.21 24.58 -34.88
CA ASN A 57 -28.04 24.14 -36.01
C ASN A 57 -29.18 25.16 -36.22
N ASN A 58 -29.29 25.71 -37.43
CA ASN A 58 -30.33 26.70 -37.79
C ASN A 58 -30.41 27.89 -36.79
N ASN A 59 -29.25 28.41 -36.38
CA ASN A 59 -29.11 29.49 -35.40
C ASN A 59 -29.55 29.17 -33.95
N ILE A 60 -29.83 27.91 -33.64
CA ILE A 60 -30.16 27.44 -32.29
C ILE A 60 -29.01 26.56 -31.78
N TRP A 61 -28.60 26.77 -30.54
CA TRP A 61 -27.61 25.93 -29.86
C TRP A 61 -28.26 24.71 -29.20
N LYS A 62 -27.59 23.55 -29.31
CA LYS A 62 -27.97 22.31 -28.62
C LYS A 62 -26.77 21.69 -27.93
N ILE A 63 -26.99 21.03 -26.80
CA ILE A 63 -25.96 20.22 -26.14
C ILE A 63 -25.82 18.90 -26.90
N VAL A 64 -24.59 18.55 -27.24
CA VAL A 64 -24.23 17.27 -27.84
C VAL A 64 -23.71 16.33 -26.77
N ASP A 65 -22.83 16.81 -25.89
CA ASP A 65 -22.19 16.00 -24.86
C ASP A 65 -21.75 16.86 -23.67
N ILE A 66 -21.66 16.24 -22.50
CA ILE A 66 -21.17 16.84 -21.25
C ILE A 66 -20.23 15.83 -20.60
N LYS A 67 -19.00 16.25 -20.30
CA LYS A 67 -17.98 15.43 -19.63
C LYS A 67 -17.37 16.13 -18.43
N ASP A 68 -16.86 15.36 -17.48
CA ASP A 68 -16.02 15.80 -16.36
C ASP A 68 -14.52 15.92 -16.73
N THR A 69 -14.19 15.42 -17.93
CA THR A 69 -12.86 15.38 -18.53
C THR A 69 -12.83 16.21 -19.82
N PRO A 70 -11.65 16.77 -20.20
CA PRO A 70 -11.54 17.58 -21.41
C PRO A 70 -12.03 16.86 -22.66
N ILE A 71 -12.82 17.57 -23.47
CA ILE A 71 -13.15 17.14 -24.82
C ILE A 71 -12.05 17.64 -25.74
N GLU A 72 -11.24 16.73 -26.28
CA GLU A 72 -10.05 17.08 -27.05
C GLU A 72 -10.42 17.67 -28.42
N ASN A 73 -11.43 17.09 -29.09
CA ASN A 73 -11.75 17.41 -30.47
C ASN A 73 -13.26 17.56 -30.69
N ARG A 74 -13.60 18.48 -31.58
CA ARG A 74 -14.96 18.60 -32.14
C ARG A 74 -15.05 17.79 -33.42
N ALA A 75 -16.20 17.17 -33.67
CA ALA A 75 -16.45 16.40 -34.89
C ALA A 75 -16.86 17.29 -36.08
N LYS A 76 -17.36 18.50 -35.82
CA LYS A 76 -17.86 19.42 -36.87
C LYS A 76 -17.45 20.86 -36.60
N ALA A 77 -17.35 21.66 -37.66
CA ALA A 77 -16.95 23.07 -37.57
C ALA A 77 -17.98 23.98 -36.86
N ASN A 78 -19.25 23.56 -36.79
CA ASN A 78 -20.33 24.25 -36.07
C ASN A 78 -20.47 23.82 -34.60
N GLN A 79 -19.54 22.98 -34.12
CA GLN A 79 -19.46 22.60 -32.71
C GLN A 79 -18.47 23.48 -31.95
N GLU A 80 -18.77 23.69 -30.67
CA GLU A 80 -17.97 24.46 -29.74
C GLU A 80 -17.86 23.71 -28.42
N ILE A 81 -16.76 23.89 -27.72
CA ILE A 81 -16.53 23.25 -26.42
C ILE A 81 -16.48 24.35 -25.38
N LEU A 82 -17.41 24.34 -24.43
CA LEU A 82 -17.44 25.25 -23.31
C LEU A 82 -16.83 24.57 -22.09
N ARG A 83 -15.86 25.22 -21.44
CA ARG A 83 -15.39 24.87 -20.11
C ARG A 83 -16.16 25.70 -19.09
N VAL A 84 -16.82 25.01 -18.18
CA VAL A 84 -17.62 25.58 -17.11
C VAL A 84 -16.96 25.21 -15.79
N ASN A 85 -16.58 26.18 -14.96
CA ASN A 85 -16.03 25.86 -13.65
C ASN A 85 -17.10 25.29 -12.71
N GLU A 86 -16.67 24.59 -11.67
CA GLU A 86 -17.58 23.90 -10.75
C GLU A 86 -18.61 24.82 -10.07
N SER A 87 -18.21 26.07 -9.79
CA SER A 87 -19.07 27.07 -9.14
C SER A 87 -20.01 27.81 -10.10
N TYR A 88 -19.95 27.49 -11.40
CA TYR A 88 -20.70 28.14 -12.48
C TYR A 88 -20.42 29.65 -12.65
N SER A 89 -19.36 30.18 -12.04
CA SER A 89 -19.00 31.59 -12.13
C SER A 89 -18.22 31.93 -13.41
N GLU A 90 -17.66 30.92 -14.08
CA GLU A 90 -16.80 31.08 -15.24
C GLU A 90 -17.21 30.09 -16.33
N ILE A 91 -17.56 30.64 -17.50
CA ILE A 91 -17.94 29.89 -18.70
C ILE A 91 -17.15 30.47 -19.85
N HIS A 92 -16.23 29.69 -20.40
CA HIS A 92 -15.37 30.13 -21.49
C HIS A 92 -15.21 29.01 -22.54
N PRO A 93 -14.94 29.34 -23.81
CA PRO A 93 -14.56 28.34 -24.79
C PRO A 93 -13.26 27.63 -24.37
N TYR A 94 -13.19 26.32 -24.56
CA TYR A 94 -12.03 25.50 -24.24
C TYR A 94 -11.20 25.21 -25.48
N PHE A 95 -9.93 25.62 -25.49
CA PHE A 95 -9.02 25.36 -26.60
C PHE A 95 -7.84 24.51 -26.10
N GLU A 96 -7.74 23.27 -26.59
CA GLU A 96 -6.79 22.25 -26.11
C GLU A 96 -5.33 22.72 -26.13
N LYS A 97 -4.89 23.35 -27.23
CA LYS A 97 -3.46 23.51 -27.56
C LYS A 97 -2.90 24.91 -27.33
N THR A 98 -3.69 25.81 -26.79
CA THR A 98 -3.28 27.19 -26.74
C THR A 98 -2.87 27.52 -25.32
N ASN A 99 -1.57 27.76 -25.15
CA ASN A 99 -0.97 28.42 -23.99
C ASN A 99 -1.44 29.89 -23.97
N ILE A 100 -2.76 30.08 -23.90
CA ILE A 100 -3.39 31.38 -23.99
C ILE A 100 -3.14 32.05 -22.66
N ASN A 101 -2.43 33.16 -22.71
CA ASN A 101 -2.47 34.12 -21.64
C ASN A 101 -3.91 34.66 -21.59
N TYR A 102 -4.76 34.09 -20.72
CA TYR A 102 -6.20 34.39 -20.60
C TYR A 102 -6.49 35.89 -20.35
N ASN A 103 -5.46 36.67 -20.04
CA ASN A 103 -5.54 38.12 -19.91
C ASN A 103 -5.77 38.87 -21.23
N LEU A 104 -5.64 38.21 -22.39
CA LEU A 104 -5.85 38.84 -23.69
C LEU A 104 -7.06 38.22 -24.39
N SER A 105 -8.17 38.95 -24.43
CA SER A 105 -9.36 38.62 -25.22
C SER A 105 -9.13 38.65 -26.74
N LYS A 106 -7.88 38.90 -27.19
CA LYS A 106 -7.48 39.16 -28.57
C LYS A 106 -6.57 38.06 -29.09
N TYR A 107 -6.97 37.45 -30.21
CA TYR A 107 -6.24 36.35 -30.83
C TYR A 107 -5.83 36.69 -32.25
N THR A 108 -4.55 36.49 -32.57
CA THR A 108 -4.01 36.65 -33.92
C THR A 108 -4.31 35.40 -34.75
N CYS A 109 -5.03 35.56 -35.87
CA CYS A 109 -5.38 34.47 -36.76
C CYS A 109 -4.55 34.49 -38.03
N ASN A 110 -3.73 33.45 -38.20
CA ASN A 110 -3.01 33.20 -39.44
C ASN A 110 -3.91 32.42 -40.42
N ASN A 111 -3.69 32.59 -41.72
CA ASN A 111 -4.53 31.99 -42.78
C ASN A 111 -4.44 30.46 -42.89
N PHE A 112 -3.64 29.77 -42.06
CA PHE A 112 -3.33 28.34 -42.19
C PHE A 112 -4.00 27.44 -41.14
N ASN A 113 -5.06 27.89 -40.49
CA ASN A 113 -5.74 27.04 -39.51
C ASN A 113 -6.55 25.95 -40.23
N SER A 114 -6.09 24.70 -40.14
CA SER A 114 -6.90 23.55 -40.54
C SER A 114 -8.19 23.50 -39.74
N ILE A 115 -9.27 23.05 -40.38
CA ILE A 115 -10.58 22.86 -39.74
C ILE A 115 -10.46 21.93 -38.52
N ASP A 116 -9.50 21.01 -38.57
CA ASP A 116 -9.24 20.00 -37.54
C ASP A 116 -8.71 20.59 -36.24
N ASN A 117 -8.12 21.79 -36.27
CA ASN A 117 -7.62 22.44 -35.05
C ASN A 117 -8.69 23.39 -34.47
N TYR A 118 -9.24 23.02 -33.32
CA TYR A 118 -10.15 23.90 -32.58
C TYR A 118 -9.36 25.01 -31.88
N THR A 119 -9.49 26.22 -32.40
CA THR A 119 -8.76 27.42 -31.97
C THR A 119 -9.72 28.60 -31.84
N PRO A 120 -9.34 29.68 -31.14
CA PRO A 120 -10.11 30.92 -31.13
C PRO A 120 -10.46 31.44 -32.53
N CYS A 121 -9.60 31.14 -33.52
CA CYS A 121 -9.76 31.58 -34.89
C CYS A 121 -10.78 30.75 -35.69
N THR A 122 -10.95 29.48 -35.33
CA THR A 122 -11.90 28.55 -35.97
C THR A 122 -13.20 28.41 -35.16
N SER A 123 -13.28 29.04 -33.98
CA SER A 123 -14.49 29.14 -33.18
C SER A 123 -15.51 30.12 -33.77
N THR A 124 -16.77 29.72 -33.69
CA THR A 124 -17.98 30.50 -34.01
C THR A 124 -18.46 31.34 -32.83
N LEU A 125 -17.91 31.13 -31.64
CA LEU A 125 -18.07 32.01 -30.47
C LEU A 125 -17.12 33.20 -30.51
N SER A 126 -16.29 33.29 -31.56
CA SER A 126 -15.37 34.40 -31.78
C SER A 126 -15.87 35.31 -32.89
N THR A 127 -15.82 36.62 -32.67
CA THR A 127 -16.15 37.63 -33.68
C THR A 127 -14.90 38.39 -34.12
N ILE A 128 -14.98 38.96 -35.33
CA ILE A 128 -13.99 39.93 -35.81
C ILE A 128 -14.48 41.28 -35.30
N PHE A 129 -13.68 41.94 -34.46
CA PHE A 129 -14.01 43.31 -34.07
C PHE A 129 -13.75 44.19 -35.30
N PRO A 130 -14.72 45.01 -35.74
CA PRO A 130 -14.44 45.98 -36.78
C PRO A 130 -13.39 46.93 -36.24
N ASP A 131 -12.20 46.95 -36.84
CA ASP A 131 -11.20 47.95 -36.52
C ASP A 131 -11.87 49.32 -36.62
N LYS A 132 -12.00 50.02 -35.48
CA LYS A 132 -12.57 51.39 -35.45
C LYS A 132 -11.73 52.36 -36.29
N ASN A 133 -10.55 51.95 -36.71
CA ASN A 133 -9.65 52.71 -37.56
C ASN A 133 -9.94 52.38 -39.03
N ILE A 134 -10.84 53.14 -39.63
CA ILE A 134 -11.23 53.04 -41.07
C ILE A 134 -10.00 53.07 -42.00
N PHE A 135 -8.89 53.66 -41.57
CA PHE A 135 -7.64 53.73 -42.31
C PHE A 135 -6.93 52.37 -42.54
N SER A 136 -7.27 51.31 -41.80
CA SER A 136 -6.69 49.98 -42.04
C SER A 136 -7.22 49.30 -43.33
N PHE A 137 -8.35 49.79 -43.89
CA PHE A 137 -8.92 49.26 -45.13
C PHE A 137 -8.17 49.69 -46.40
N ILE A 138 -7.29 50.70 -46.33
CA ILE A 138 -6.70 51.32 -47.53
C ILE A 138 -5.33 50.71 -47.93
N ASN A 139 -4.68 49.93 -47.05
CA ASN A 139 -3.38 49.31 -47.36
C ASN A 139 -3.51 47.86 -47.86
N PHE A 140 -3.70 47.72 -49.17
CA PHE A 140 -4.08 46.49 -49.88
C PHE A 140 -2.96 45.45 -50.14
N LYS A 141 -1.78 45.54 -49.51
CA LYS A 141 -0.61 44.70 -49.93
C LYS A 141 0.12 43.90 -48.86
N SER A 142 -0.33 43.92 -47.62
CA SER A 142 0.16 43.00 -46.59
C SER A 142 -1.04 42.46 -45.83
N ALA A 143 -1.18 41.14 -45.78
CA ALA A 143 -2.27 40.47 -45.06
C ALA A 143 -2.14 40.77 -43.58
N ALA A 144 -2.71 41.90 -43.14
CA ALA A 144 -2.71 42.30 -41.75
C ALA A 144 -3.28 41.14 -40.92
N PRO A 145 -2.68 40.84 -39.75
CA PRO A 145 -3.18 39.79 -38.88
C PRO A 145 -4.66 40.04 -38.58
N LYS A 146 -5.52 39.07 -38.93
CA LYS A 146 -6.94 39.14 -38.56
C LYS A 146 -7.03 38.83 -37.07
N TYR A 147 -7.55 39.79 -36.31
CA TYR A 147 -7.79 39.57 -34.89
C TYR A 147 -9.21 39.05 -34.66
N LYS A 148 -9.33 38.03 -33.82
CA LYS A 148 -10.62 37.53 -33.31
C LYS A 148 -10.68 37.71 -31.81
N PHE A 149 -11.90 37.93 -31.32
CA PHE A 149 -12.20 38.08 -29.90
C PHE A 149 -13.29 37.11 -29.51
N ILE A 150 -13.24 36.59 -28.28
CA ILE A 150 -14.34 35.80 -27.75
C ILE A 150 -15.53 36.73 -27.51
N ASP A 151 -16.67 36.38 -28.10
CA ASP A 151 -17.91 37.13 -27.97
C ASP A 151 -18.76 36.56 -26.82
N GLU A 152 -18.68 37.23 -25.67
CA GLU A 152 -19.45 36.90 -24.47
C GLU A 152 -20.96 36.84 -24.72
N LYS A 153 -21.49 37.64 -25.65
CA LYS A 153 -22.93 37.62 -25.97
C LYS A 153 -23.31 36.34 -26.71
N LEU A 154 -22.41 35.79 -27.53
CA LEU A 154 -22.65 34.50 -28.19
C LEU A 154 -22.57 33.35 -27.20
N ILE A 155 -21.67 33.42 -26.23
CA ILE A 155 -21.60 32.45 -25.12
C ILE A 155 -22.89 32.52 -24.31
N ASP A 156 -23.34 33.71 -23.92
CA ASP A 156 -24.60 33.90 -23.18
C ASP A 156 -25.80 33.35 -23.91
N LYS A 157 -25.84 33.60 -25.22
CA LYS A 157 -26.88 33.05 -26.08
C LYS A 157 -26.84 31.53 -26.07
N ALA A 158 -25.67 30.92 -26.22
CA ALA A 158 -25.51 29.46 -26.16
C ALA A 158 -25.95 28.92 -24.79
N VAL A 159 -25.44 29.49 -23.69
CA VAL A 159 -25.76 29.09 -22.31
C VAL A 159 -27.27 29.11 -22.05
N LYS A 160 -27.96 30.18 -22.48
CA LYS A 160 -29.41 30.36 -22.31
C LYS A 160 -30.20 29.39 -23.18
N GLU A 161 -29.89 29.29 -24.46
CA GLU A 161 -30.63 28.42 -25.39
C GLU A 161 -30.51 26.95 -25.04
N THR A 162 -29.36 26.53 -24.51
CA THR A 162 -29.13 25.12 -24.13
C THR A 162 -29.59 24.77 -22.73
N ASN A 163 -30.02 25.75 -21.92
CA ASN A 163 -30.21 25.60 -20.48
C ASN A 163 -28.99 24.91 -19.82
N LEU A 164 -27.79 25.42 -20.13
CA LEU A 164 -26.52 24.74 -19.90
C LEU A 164 -26.33 24.27 -18.45
N LEU A 165 -26.62 25.15 -17.50
CA LEU A 165 -26.36 24.90 -16.09
C LEU A 165 -27.25 23.79 -15.52
N SER A 166 -28.55 23.80 -15.86
CA SER A 166 -29.46 22.72 -15.48
C SER A 166 -29.11 21.40 -16.14
N ALA A 167 -28.60 21.42 -17.38
CA ALA A 167 -28.15 20.22 -18.07
C ALA A 167 -26.90 19.62 -17.40
N ILE A 168 -25.94 20.44 -16.96
CA ILE A 168 -24.78 19.98 -16.18
C ILE A 168 -25.24 19.36 -14.86
N GLU A 169 -26.13 20.02 -14.11
CA GLU A 169 -26.68 19.47 -12.86
C GLU A 169 -27.36 18.12 -13.06
N SER A 170 -28.14 17.98 -14.14
CA SER A 170 -28.79 16.71 -14.48
C SER A 170 -27.78 15.61 -14.82
N LYS A 171 -26.62 15.99 -15.37
CA LYS A 171 -25.53 15.07 -15.73
C LYS A 171 -24.68 14.65 -14.54
N LYS A 172 -24.58 15.47 -13.48
CA LYS A 172 -23.77 15.17 -12.28
C LYS A 172 -24.08 13.81 -11.65
N ASN A 173 -25.35 13.42 -11.56
CA ASN A 173 -25.73 12.10 -11.04
C ASN A 173 -25.14 10.95 -11.87
N ILE A 174 -25.03 11.14 -13.19
CA ILE A 174 -24.42 10.15 -14.09
C ILE A 174 -22.91 10.07 -13.83
N PHE A 175 -22.22 11.20 -13.67
CA PHE A 175 -20.79 11.20 -13.35
C PHE A 175 -20.50 10.56 -11.99
N GLU A 176 -21.35 10.83 -11.00
CA GLU A 176 -21.24 10.22 -9.67
C GLU A 176 -21.42 8.70 -9.73
N TYR A 177 -22.37 8.23 -10.53
CA TYR A 177 -22.57 6.81 -10.77
C TYR A 177 -21.41 6.17 -11.54
N GLU A 178 -20.90 6.81 -12.60
CA GLU A 178 -19.72 6.34 -13.35
C GLU A 178 -18.47 6.24 -12.44
N GLU A 179 -18.28 7.21 -11.54
CA GLU A 179 -17.23 7.16 -10.53
C GLU A 179 -17.43 5.96 -9.58
N SER A 180 -18.68 5.71 -9.17
CA SER A 180 -19.01 4.56 -8.32
C SER A 180 -18.72 3.23 -9.04
N GLU A 181 -19.08 3.09 -10.32
CA GLU A 181 -18.76 1.89 -11.11
C GLU A 181 -17.25 1.67 -11.20
N HIS A 182 -16.50 2.73 -11.47
CA HIS A 182 -15.05 2.66 -11.53
C HIS A 182 -14.45 2.26 -10.18
N SER A 183 -14.90 2.89 -9.08
CA SER A 183 -14.45 2.57 -7.72
C SER A 183 -14.77 1.12 -7.34
N PHE A 184 -15.95 0.61 -7.70
CA PHE A 184 -16.35 -0.77 -7.46
C PHE A 184 -15.45 -1.76 -8.21
N ARG A 185 -15.15 -1.50 -9.50
CA ARG A 185 -14.27 -2.35 -10.32
C ARG A 185 -12.83 -2.40 -9.80
N GLN A 186 -12.38 -1.35 -9.12
CA GLN A 186 -11.04 -1.28 -8.55
C GLN A 186 -10.92 -1.92 -7.17
N ALA A 187 -12.04 -2.15 -6.47
CA ALA A 187 -12.04 -2.74 -5.14
C ALA A 187 -11.59 -4.22 -5.17
N LYS A 188 -10.61 -4.58 -4.34
CA LYS A 188 -10.03 -5.93 -4.29
C LYS A 188 -9.94 -6.52 -2.89
N THR A 189 -10.02 -5.69 -1.87
CA THR A 189 -9.88 -6.07 -0.46
C THR A 189 -11.17 -5.86 0.32
N ILE A 190 -11.25 -6.43 1.53
CA ILE A 190 -12.38 -6.23 2.46
C ILE A 190 -12.53 -4.74 2.77
N GLU A 191 -11.41 -4.05 2.94
CA GLU A 191 -11.31 -2.62 3.24
C GLU A 191 -11.80 -1.79 2.05
N ASP A 192 -11.40 -2.13 0.82
CA ASP A 192 -11.84 -1.41 -0.39
C ASP A 192 -13.36 -1.50 -0.56
N PHE A 193 -13.94 -2.70 -0.42
CA PHE A 193 -15.39 -2.88 -0.53
C PHE A 193 -16.14 -2.15 0.59
N SER A 194 -15.59 -2.14 1.81
CA SER A 194 -16.18 -1.43 2.94
C SER A 194 -16.18 0.09 2.71
N ALA A 195 -15.05 0.64 2.25
CA ALA A 195 -14.93 2.05 1.90
C ALA A 195 -15.85 2.44 0.73
N PHE A 196 -16.00 1.56 -0.27
CA PHE A 196 -16.95 1.74 -1.36
C PHE A 196 -18.39 1.82 -0.85
N ILE A 197 -18.82 0.86 -0.01
CA ILE A 197 -20.16 0.83 0.57
C ILE A 197 -20.43 2.10 1.36
N GLU A 198 -19.50 2.53 2.22
CA GLU A 198 -19.65 3.75 3.01
C GLU A 198 -19.74 5.00 2.14
N LYS A 199 -18.83 5.15 1.16
CA LYS A 199 -18.78 6.33 0.28
C LYS A 199 -20.05 6.48 -0.55
N TYR A 200 -20.63 5.38 -1.04
CA TYR A 200 -21.75 5.43 -1.99
C TYR A 200 -23.11 5.00 -1.40
N ALA A 201 -23.22 4.75 -0.09
CA ALA A 201 -24.46 4.30 0.56
C ALA A 201 -25.69 5.19 0.27
N TYR A 202 -25.49 6.48 0.04
CA TYR A 202 -26.55 7.44 -0.24
C TYR A 202 -26.99 7.48 -1.71
N LEU A 203 -26.20 6.91 -2.63
CA LEU A 203 -26.45 6.98 -4.06
C LEU A 203 -27.44 5.89 -4.46
N LYS A 204 -28.71 6.28 -4.63
CA LYS A 204 -29.82 5.36 -4.94
C LYS A 204 -29.55 4.49 -6.18
N ASP A 205 -28.95 5.07 -7.21
CA ASP A 205 -28.69 4.37 -8.47
C ASP A 205 -27.57 3.32 -8.33
N ALA A 206 -26.68 3.45 -7.33
CA ALA A 206 -25.63 2.48 -7.03
C ALA A 206 -26.10 1.30 -6.18
N HIS A 207 -27.40 1.15 -5.90
CA HIS A 207 -27.92 0.12 -5.00
C HIS A 207 -27.46 -1.30 -5.39
N GLN A 208 -27.50 -1.65 -6.68
CA GLN A 208 -27.05 -2.97 -7.15
C GLN A 208 -25.54 -3.19 -6.91
N LEU A 209 -24.71 -2.18 -7.17
CA LEU A 209 -23.27 -2.23 -6.91
C LEU A 209 -22.97 -2.37 -5.42
N ILE A 210 -23.73 -1.68 -4.57
CA ILE A 210 -23.61 -1.77 -3.10
C ILE A 210 -23.96 -3.19 -2.64
N THR A 211 -25.05 -3.78 -3.14
CA THR A 211 -25.40 -5.17 -2.83
C THR A 211 -24.29 -6.14 -3.23
N LEU A 212 -23.74 -6.00 -4.43
CA LEU A 212 -22.62 -6.83 -4.89
C LEU A 212 -21.35 -6.61 -4.05
N ALA A 213 -21.07 -5.38 -3.63
CA ALA A 213 -19.93 -5.06 -2.77
C ALA A 213 -20.06 -5.71 -1.40
N ILE A 214 -21.27 -5.69 -0.82
CA ILE A 214 -21.58 -6.39 0.44
C ILE A 214 -21.33 -7.88 0.28
N GLN A 215 -21.86 -8.50 -0.78
CA GLN A 215 -21.67 -9.93 -1.05
C GLN A 215 -20.19 -10.29 -1.21
N ASN A 216 -19.44 -9.52 -2.00
CA ASN A 216 -18.01 -9.76 -2.22
C ASN A 216 -17.22 -9.62 -0.91
N ARG A 217 -17.48 -8.57 -0.13
CA ARG A 217 -16.85 -8.35 1.18
C ARG A 217 -17.14 -9.50 2.13
N ASP A 218 -18.40 -9.89 2.26
CA ASP A 218 -18.82 -10.91 3.21
C ASP A 218 -18.28 -12.29 2.82
N ALA A 219 -18.25 -12.61 1.52
CA ALA A 219 -17.59 -13.82 1.01
C ALA A 219 -16.08 -13.84 1.29
N MET A 220 -15.40 -12.68 1.23
CA MET A 220 -13.98 -12.59 1.60
C MET A 220 -13.76 -12.79 3.11
N ILE A 221 -14.62 -12.21 3.95
CA ILE A 221 -14.59 -12.40 5.40
C ILE A 221 -14.81 -13.88 5.74
N GLU A 222 -15.82 -14.51 5.16
CA GLU A 222 -16.11 -15.94 5.37
C GLU A 222 -14.92 -16.81 4.94
N LYS A 223 -14.35 -16.57 3.76
CA LYS A 223 -13.19 -17.30 3.27
C LYS A 223 -11.99 -17.18 4.24
N LYS A 224 -11.72 -15.97 4.74
CA LYS A 224 -10.64 -15.72 5.70
C LYS A 224 -10.88 -16.50 7.01
N ASN A 225 -12.10 -16.48 7.53
CA ASN A 225 -12.45 -17.21 8.75
C ASN A 225 -12.29 -18.73 8.59
N ILE A 226 -12.70 -19.28 7.43
CA ILE A 226 -12.53 -20.70 7.11
C ILE A 226 -11.03 -21.08 7.05
N GLU A 227 -10.20 -20.23 6.46
CA GLU A 227 -8.75 -20.46 6.36
C GLU A 227 -8.07 -20.43 7.74
N GLU A 228 -8.41 -19.44 8.57
CA GLU A 228 -7.93 -19.34 9.94
C GLU A 228 -8.36 -20.54 10.80
N GLU A 229 -9.59 -21.01 10.64
CA GLU A 229 -10.07 -22.21 11.33
C GLU A 229 -9.31 -23.46 10.90
N LYS A 230 -9.05 -23.63 9.59
CA LYS A 230 -8.25 -24.75 9.07
C LYS A 230 -6.84 -24.74 9.65
N LYS A 231 -6.18 -23.57 9.66
CA LYS A 231 -4.85 -23.40 10.23
C LYS A 231 -4.83 -23.76 11.71
N ARG A 232 -5.80 -23.29 12.49
CA ARG A 232 -5.93 -23.62 13.92
C ARG A 232 -6.10 -25.13 14.15
N LYS A 233 -6.93 -25.81 13.34
CA LYS A 233 -7.12 -27.26 13.43
C LYS A 233 -5.85 -28.05 13.06
N GLU A 234 -5.07 -27.57 12.12
CA GLU A 234 -3.79 -28.17 11.74
C GLU A 234 -2.74 -28.00 12.83
N GLU A 235 -2.61 -26.80 13.39
CA GLU A 235 -1.73 -26.52 14.53
C GLU A 235 -2.09 -27.39 15.75
N GLU A 236 -3.38 -27.56 16.05
CA GLU A 236 -3.86 -28.43 17.12
C GLU A 236 -3.51 -29.91 16.88
N ARG A 237 -3.65 -30.40 15.64
CA ARG A 237 -3.25 -31.77 15.26
C ARG A 237 -1.75 -31.98 15.42
N LEU A 238 -0.94 -31.01 14.99
CA LEU A 238 0.50 -31.07 15.12
C LEU A 238 0.93 -31.07 16.59
N ALA A 239 0.31 -30.22 17.42
CA ALA A 239 0.55 -30.19 18.86
C ALA A 239 0.25 -31.54 19.52
N LYS A 240 -0.91 -32.14 19.23
CA LYS A 240 -1.28 -33.48 19.73
C LYS A 240 -0.32 -34.58 19.28
N ALA A 241 0.10 -34.55 18.01
CA ALA A 241 1.08 -35.51 17.48
C ALA A 241 2.45 -35.37 18.17
N ASN A 242 2.89 -34.14 18.45
CA ASN A 242 4.13 -33.88 19.18
C ASN A 242 4.04 -34.33 20.63
N GLU A 243 2.93 -34.07 21.32
CA GLU A 243 2.69 -34.54 22.69
C GLU A 243 2.74 -36.07 22.75
N GLN A 244 2.07 -36.77 21.83
CA GLN A 244 2.11 -38.23 21.75
C GLN A 244 3.52 -38.75 21.51
N ARG A 245 4.30 -38.10 20.64
CA ARG A 245 5.71 -38.46 20.41
C ARG A 245 6.56 -38.29 21.67
N THR A 246 6.35 -37.21 22.43
CA THR A 246 7.04 -36.98 23.70
C THR A 246 6.69 -38.06 24.72
N GLN A 247 5.41 -38.38 24.89
CA GLN A 247 4.97 -39.43 25.81
C GLN A 247 5.52 -40.82 25.43
N ILE A 248 5.59 -41.15 24.13
CA ILE A 248 6.20 -42.39 23.66
C ILE A 248 7.69 -42.42 23.99
N ARG A 249 8.40 -41.31 23.76
CA ARG A 249 9.83 -41.18 24.07
C ARG A 249 10.10 -41.31 25.57
N GLU A 250 9.29 -40.69 26.42
CA GLU A 250 9.41 -40.80 27.87
C GLU A 250 9.20 -42.23 28.34
N LYS A 251 8.18 -42.93 27.83
CA LYS A 251 7.95 -44.35 28.14
C LYS A 251 9.07 -45.27 27.65
N GLN A 252 9.71 -44.93 26.53
CA GLN A 252 10.88 -45.66 26.04
C GLN A 252 12.07 -45.46 26.97
N LEU A 253 12.35 -44.20 27.34
CA LEU A 253 13.42 -43.87 28.28
C LEU A 253 13.21 -44.57 29.64
N GLU A 254 11.98 -44.57 30.18
CA GLU A 254 11.66 -45.25 31.44
C GLU A 254 11.89 -46.78 31.38
N LYS A 255 11.59 -47.41 30.23
CA LYS A 255 11.87 -48.83 30.03
C LYS A 255 13.37 -49.10 29.98
N GLU A 256 14.11 -48.29 29.24
CA GLU A 256 15.57 -48.39 29.12
C GLU A 256 16.24 -48.22 30.50
N THR A 257 15.81 -47.23 31.29
CA THR A 257 16.35 -47.04 32.64
C THR A 257 16.01 -48.22 33.56
N SER A 258 14.77 -48.73 33.54
CA SER A 258 14.38 -49.90 34.33
C SER A 258 15.14 -51.17 33.94
N GLU A 259 15.42 -51.37 32.64
CA GLU A 259 16.22 -52.50 32.17
C GLU A 259 17.68 -52.38 32.60
N LEU A 260 18.25 -51.18 32.52
CA LEU A 260 19.61 -50.92 32.99
C LEU A 260 19.76 -51.21 34.49
N GLU A 261 18.84 -50.73 35.32
CA GLU A 261 18.82 -51.01 36.77
C GLU A 261 18.74 -52.52 37.06
N LYS A 262 17.91 -53.27 36.31
CA LYS A 262 17.82 -54.73 36.47
C LYS A 262 19.12 -55.42 36.06
N MET A 263 19.79 -54.95 35.01
CA MET A 263 21.08 -55.49 34.58
C MET A 263 22.16 -55.23 35.63
N GLU A 264 22.25 -54.00 36.15
CA GLU A 264 23.17 -53.63 37.23
C GLU A 264 22.92 -54.48 38.49
N HIS A 265 21.66 -54.61 38.90
CA HIS A 265 21.31 -55.44 40.06
C HIS A 265 21.71 -56.91 39.87
N ARG A 266 21.46 -57.49 38.69
CA ARG A 266 21.88 -58.86 38.37
C ARG A 266 23.40 -59.00 38.35
N ALA A 267 24.11 -58.03 37.80
CA ALA A 267 25.57 -58.02 37.78
C ALA A 267 26.13 -57.98 39.20
N MET A 268 25.57 -57.12 40.06
CA MET A 268 25.95 -57.03 41.48
C MET A 268 25.64 -58.32 42.25
N GLN A 269 24.46 -58.92 42.06
CA GLN A 269 24.13 -60.20 42.69
C GLN A 269 25.07 -61.33 42.25
N ASN A 270 25.36 -61.43 40.95
CA ASN A 270 26.28 -62.43 40.41
C ASN A 270 27.70 -62.21 40.94
N PHE A 271 28.13 -60.96 41.04
CA PHE A 271 29.41 -60.59 41.63
C PHE A 271 29.50 -61.04 43.09
N THR A 272 28.51 -60.71 43.92
CA THR A 272 28.45 -61.14 45.33
C THR A 272 28.51 -62.67 45.46
N LYS A 273 27.72 -63.41 44.67
CA LYS A 273 27.75 -64.87 44.65
C LYS A 273 29.11 -65.44 44.25
N ASN A 274 29.77 -64.85 43.25
CA ASN A 274 31.09 -65.27 42.81
C ASN A 274 32.15 -65.04 43.90
N VAL A 275 32.08 -63.90 44.58
CA VAL A 275 32.98 -63.57 45.70
C VAL A 275 32.75 -64.52 46.88
N GLU A 276 31.49 -64.80 47.24
CA GLU A 276 31.17 -65.78 48.29
C GLU A 276 31.68 -67.18 47.94
N LYS A 277 31.47 -67.62 46.70
CA LYS A 277 31.96 -68.92 46.22
C LYS A 277 33.49 -68.97 46.27
N PHE A 278 34.17 -67.91 45.84
CA PHE A 278 35.62 -67.79 45.93
C PHE A 278 36.11 -67.89 47.39
N ARG A 279 35.46 -67.18 48.31
CA ARG A 279 35.83 -67.20 49.74
C ARG A 279 35.74 -68.59 50.35
N LYS A 280 34.81 -69.43 49.91
CA LYS A 280 34.71 -70.84 50.33
C LYS A 280 35.86 -71.73 49.81
N THR A 281 36.65 -71.25 48.84
CA THR A 281 37.77 -72.00 48.24
C THR A 281 39.14 -71.56 48.76
N LEU A 282 39.21 -70.63 49.72
CA LEU A 282 40.46 -70.11 50.27
C LEU A 282 41.24 -71.22 51.01
N LYS A 283 42.44 -71.52 50.51
CA LYS A 283 43.41 -72.45 51.11
C LYS A 283 44.82 -72.02 50.72
N SER A 284 45.84 -72.47 51.45
CA SER A 284 47.24 -72.24 51.08
C SER A 284 47.51 -72.60 49.62
N GLY A 285 48.22 -71.71 48.93
CA GLY A 285 48.56 -71.82 47.51
C GLY A 285 47.55 -71.18 46.54
N VAL A 286 46.34 -70.79 46.98
CA VAL A 286 45.36 -70.11 46.11
C VAL A 286 45.76 -68.65 45.87
N GLU A 287 45.62 -68.19 44.64
CA GLU A 287 45.90 -66.81 44.24
C GLU A 287 44.68 -65.90 44.52
N THR A 288 44.91 -64.78 45.20
CA THR A 288 43.89 -63.79 45.54
C THR A 288 44.13 -62.47 44.80
N ASN A 289 43.28 -61.47 45.02
CA ASN A 289 43.55 -60.11 44.55
C ASN A 289 44.84 -59.51 45.14
N CYS A 290 45.26 -59.98 46.32
CA CYS A 290 46.48 -59.56 47.01
C CYS A 290 47.57 -60.63 46.99
N GLY A 291 47.68 -61.42 45.90
CA GLY A 291 48.71 -62.45 45.75
C GLY A 291 48.37 -63.79 46.40
N GLN A 292 49.36 -64.67 46.50
CA GLN A 292 49.17 -66.05 46.91
C GLN A 292 48.96 -66.19 48.43
N ILE A 293 48.04 -67.06 48.84
CA ILE A 293 47.84 -67.43 50.25
C ILE A 293 49.00 -68.30 50.72
N ILE A 294 49.73 -67.84 51.73
CA ILE A 294 50.79 -68.60 52.39
C ILE A 294 50.17 -69.49 53.47
N GLU A 295 49.32 -68.91 54.33
CA GLU A 295 48.81 -69.57 55.54
C GLU A 295 47.35 -69.14 55.82
N THR A 296 46.56 -70.04 56.41
CA THR A 296 45.19 -69.75 56.88
C THR A 296 45.05 -70.08 58.36
N LYS A 297 44.58 -69.13 59.18
CA LYS A 297 44.37 -69.29 60.63
C LYS A 297 43.02 -68.72 61.05
N GLY A 298 42.02 -69.58 61.24
CA GLY A 298 40.65 -69.16 61.55
C GLY A 298 40.04 -68.33 60.42
N SER A 299 39.54 -67.14 60.73
CA SER A 299 39.01 -66.19 59.73
C SER A 299 40.07 -65.32 59.06
N SER A 300 41.35 -65.46 59.43
CA SER A 300 42.46 -64.65 58.89
C SER A 300 43.33 -65.46 57.93
N VAL A 301 43.74 -64.82 56.85
CA VAL A 301 44.53 -65.39 55.76
C VAL A 301 45.79 -64.55 55.58
N LYS A 302 46.96 -65.20 55.58
CA LYS A 302 48.25 -64.57 55.33
C LYS A 302 48.55 -64.63 53.83
N VAL A 303 48.69 -63.47 53.20
CA VAL A 303 48.99 -63.34 51.77
C VAL A 303 50.36 -62.69 51.54
N HIS A 304 51.00 -63.03 50.43
CA HIS A 304 52.24 -62.41 49.99
C HIS A 304 51.95 -61.23 49.04
N PHE A 305 52.07 -60.00 49.53
CA PHE A 305 51.91 -58.77 48.75
C PHE A 305 52.88 -57.69 49.28
N PRO A 306 53.87 -57.23 48.48
CA PRO A 306 54.83 -56.25 48.95
C PRO A 306 54.17 -54.89 49.20
N VAL A 307 54.20 -54.43 50.46
CA VAL A 307 53.74 -53.09 50.86
C VAL A 307 54.92 -52.29 51.38
N LYS A 308 55.17 -51.14 50.73
CA LYS A 308 56.25 -50.22 51.09
C LYS A 308 56.20 -49.89 52.59
N ASN A 309 57.32 -50.12 53.29
CA ASN A 309 57.50 -49.90 54.72
C ASN A 309 56.70 -50.80 55.68
N HIS A 310 56.01 -51.83 55.18
CA HIS A 310 55.18 -52.72 56.02
C HIS A 310 55.46 -54.22 55.82
N GLY A 311 56.45 -54.58 54.99
CA GLY A 311 56.83 -55.97 54.70
C GLY A 311 56.12 -56.54 53.49
N ASP A 312 56.33 -57.83 53.24
CA ASP A 312 55.79 -58.55 52.07
C ASP A 312 54.66 -59.52 52.41
N GLU A 313 54.34 -59.66 53.70
CA GLU A 313 53.32 -60.60 54.18
C GLU A 313 52.29 -59.88 55.06
N HIS A 314 51.01 -60.06 54.76
CA HIS A 314 49.93 -59.39 55.47
C HIS A 314 48.81 -60.36 55.84
N TRP A 315 48.32 -60.25 57.08
CA TRP A 315 47.11 -60.95 57.52
C TRP A 315 45.87 -60.14 57.14
N ILE A 316 44.98 -60.75 56.38
CA ILE A 316 43.72 -60.16 55.91
C ILE A 316 42.57 -61.06 56.35
N ASP A 317 41.45 -60.47 56.74
CA ASP A 317 40.22 -61.22 56.97
C ASP A 317 39.77 -61.91 55.66
N SER A 318 39.54 -63.21 55.72
CA SER A 318 39.02 -64.05 54.63
C SER A 318 37.78 -63.44 53.97
N ASN A 319 36.92 -62.76 54.73
CA ASN A 319 35.71 -62.10 54.24
C ASN A 319 35.98 -60.78 53.49
N LYS A 320 37.23 -60.31 53.45
CA LYS A 320 37.64 -59.11 52.70
C LYS A 320 38.46 -59.45 51.45
N LEU A 321 38.83 -60.72 51.25
CA LEU A 321 39.55 -61.17 50.06
C LEU A 321 38.63 -61.32 48.85
N PHE A 322 39.20 -61.04 47.68
CA PHE A 322 38.56 -61.12 46.37
C PHE A 322 39.39 -62.01 45.42
N PRO A 323 38.77 -62.55 44.36
CA PRO A 323 39.50 -63.36 43.38
C PRO A 323 40.59 -62.54 42.67
N LYS A 324 41.56 -63.24 42.07
CA LYS A 324 42.62 -62.60 41.27
C LYS A 324 42.02 -61.70 40.18
N GLY A 325 42.63 -60.54 39.94
CA GLY A 325 42.20 -59.56 38.93
C GLY A 325 41.43 -58.38 39.52
N HIS A 326 40.93 -58.48 40.75
CA HIS A 326 40.50 -57.30 41.50
C HIS A 326 41.70 -56.51 42.02
N GLY A 327 41.51 -55.21 42.24
CA GLY A 327 42.56 -54.37 42.83
C GLY A 327 42.94 -54.85 44.24
N CYS A 328 44.19 -54.63 44.63
CA CYS A 328 44.62 -54.76 46.02
C CYS A 328 45.23 -53.44 46.46
N ARG A 329 44.68 -52.84 47.51
CA ARG A 329 45.14 -51.54 48.01
C ARG A 329 45.36 -51.62 49.51
N PHE A 330 46.53 -51.18 49.93
CA PHE A 330 46.85 -50.94 51.33
C PHE A 330 47.00 -49.45 51.57
N VAL A 331 46.45 -48.96 52.68
CA VAL A 331 46.65 -47.58 53.15
C VAL A 331 47.17 -47.66 54.59
N ASN A 332 48.39 -47.16 54.81
CA ASN A 332 49.10 -47.22 56.09
C ASN A 332 49.19 -48.65 56.67
N GLY A 333 49.55 -49.63 55.84
CA GLY A 333 49.66 -51.04 56.22
C GLY A 333 48.32 -51.77 56.41
N ASN A 334 47.18 -51.07 56.30
CA ASN A 334 45.85 -51.68 56.42
C ASN A 334 45.26 -51.94 55.04
N TYR A 335 44.75 -53.15 54.84
CA TYR A 335 44.08 -53.52 53.60
C TYR A 335 42.73 -52.81 53.47
N ILE A 336 42.50 -52.16 52.32
CA ILE A 336 41.21 -51.61 51.91
C ILE A 336 40.65 -52.51 50.82
N ALA A 337 39.54 -53.17 51.13
CA ALA A 337 38.78 -53.94 50.15
C ALA A 337 38.47 -53.06 48.92
N PRO A 338 38.55 -53.60 47.70
CA PRO A 338 38.06 -52.92 46.51
C PRO A 338 36.67 -52.33 46.75
N ALA A 339 36.45 -51.11 46.26
CA ALA A 339 35.09 -50.61 46.15
C ALA A 339 34.33 -51.59 45.26
N THR A 340 33.42 -52.36 45.84
CA THR A 340 32.47 -53.14 45.08
C THR A 340 31.64 -52.13 44.28
N PHE A 341 31.54 -52.34 42.97
CA PHE A 341 30.78 -51.47 42.07
C PHE A 341 29.35 -51.26 42.58
#